data_AF-A0A1F9A9G4-F1
#
_entry.id   AF-A0A1F9A9G4-F1
#
_cell.length_a   1.000
_cell.length_b   1.000
_cell.length_c   1.000
_cell.angle_alpha   90.00
_cell.angle_beta   90.00
_cell.angle_gamma   90.00
#
_symmetry.space_group_name_H-M   'P 1'
#
loop_
_entity.id
_entity.type
_entity.pdbx_description
1 polymer ?
#
loop_
_entity_poly.entity_id
_entity_poly.type
_entity_poly.pdbx_seq_one_letter_code
_entity_poly.pdbx_strand_id
1 'polypeptide(L)'
;MEELEHLRKKIAELEKAEIERRQAQQNQRASEDRYRTLFKLAADSILLIDPMTSEIVEFNDSAHNNLGYSRDEFKKIRIKDLDVYESPELFFERSEKLSKGIPVESFETKQKGKDGAIRDVHVSGTLIEIGERKYILSIWHDITERKKNEYALKEKEKTLTEQAKNLEETNTALKVLLRLRNEEKERIEENILSNVKQLINPYLKKLRHTRLGAEQDNLVNIVESNLAEITSSFTPKLFSKSIGLTPRELDVANLVKNGLTNQEISEILCLSDNAVAFHRRNIRTKLGLKRKKINLRSYLQNLS
;
A
#
# COMPACT_ATOMS: atom_id res chain seq x y z
N MET A 1 -28.03 -50.34 -75.35
CA MET A 1 -26.86 -49.53 -74.94
C MET A 1 -27.27 -48.34 -74.09
N GLU A 2 -28.33 -47.60 -74.46
CA GLU A 2 -28.85 -46.46 -73.68
C GLU A 2 -29.25 -46.80 -72.24
N GLU A 3 -29.87 -47.96 -71.99
CA GLU A 3 -30.23 -48.40 -70.62
C GLU A 3 -29.00 -48.61 -69.72
N LEU A 4 -27.90 -49.13 -70.28
CA LEU A 4 -26.65 -49.37 -69.54
C LEU A 4 -25.96 -48.05 -69.19
N GLU A 5 -26.03 -47.06 -70.07
CA GLU A 5 -25.48 -45.72 -69.86
C GLU A 5 -26.30 -44.93 -68.84
N HIS A 6 -27.63 -45.04 -68.91
CA HIS A 6 -28.54 -44.49 -67.91
C HIS A 6 -28.30 -45.10 -66.52
N LEU A 7 -28.12 -46.43 -66.44
CA LEU A 7 -27.85 -47.12 -65.18
C LEU A 7 -26.49 -46.72 -64.59
N ARG A 8 -25.44 -46.59 -65.41
CA ARG A 8 -24.12 -46.10 -64.98
C ARG A 8 -24.18 -44.68 -64.43
N LYS A 9 -24.92 -43.79 -65.10
CA LYS A 9 -25.13 -42.41 -64.63
C LYS A 9 -25.85 -42.39 -63.28
N LYS A 10 -26.89 -43.21 -63.12
CA LYS A 10 -27.67 -43.30 -61.87
C LYS A 10 -26.85 -43.89 -60.71
N ILE A 11 -25.99 -44.87 -60.98
CA ILE A 11 -25.05 -45.41 -59.98
C ILE A 11 -24.06 -44.35 -59.52
N ALA A 12 -23.46 -43.59 -60.45
CA ALA A 12 -22.54 -42.50 -60.10
C ALA A 12 -23.21 -41.38 -59.29
N GLU A 13 -24.48 -41.03 -59.60
CA GLU A 13 -25.28 -40.07 -58.82
C GLU A 13 -25.57 -40.57 -57.40
N LEU A 14 -25.90 -41.86 -57.25
CA LEU A 14 -26.14 -42.48 -55.93
C LEU A 14 -24.85 -42.60 -55.11
N GLU A 15 -23.72 -42.95 -55.73
CA GLU A 15 -22.41 -43.00 -55.07
C GLU A 15 -22.00 -41.63 -54.56
N LYS A 16 -22.19 -40.58 -55.38
CA LYS A 16 -21.94 -39.19 -54.98
C LYS A 16 -22.83 -38.77 -53.80
N ALA A 17 -24.13 -39.06 -53.86
CA ALA A 17 -25.07 -38.74 -52.79
C ALA A 17 -24.74 -39.48 -51.48
N GLU A 18 -24.29 -40.74 -51.55
CA GLU A 18 -23.88 -41.51 -50.35
C GLU A 18 -22.58 -40.97 -49.73
N ILE A 19 -21.62 -40.51 -50.54
CA ILE A 19 -20.40 -39.85 -50.05
C ILE A 19 -20.75 -38.53 -49.35
N GLU A 20 -21.57 -37.68 -49.98
CA GLU A 20 -22.02 -36.41 -49.40
C GLU A 20 -22.79 -36.63 -48.09
N ARG A 21 -23.67 -37.64 -48.04
CA ARG A 21 -24.40 -38.02 -46.82
C ARG A 21 -23.47 -38.46 -45.70
N ARG A 22 -22.46 -39.28 -46.00
CA ARG A 22 -21.47 -39.73 -45.00
C ARG A 22 -20.63 -38.57 -44.49
N GLN A 23 -20.20 -37.67 -45.36
CA GLN A 23 -19.44 -36.48 -44.97
C GLN A 23 -20.27 -35.57 -44.06
N ALA A 24 -21.55 -35.33 -44.40
CA ALA A 24 -22.47 -34.56 -43.58
C ALA A 24 -22.68 -35.19 -42.20
N GLN A 25 -22.88 -36.51 -42.14
CA GLN A 25 -23.03 -37.25 -40.88
C GLN A 25 -21.76 -37.21 -40.03
N GLN A 26 -20.57 -37.32 -40.63
CA GLN A 26 -19.31 -37.21 -39.90
C GLN A 26 -19.10 -35.81 -39.35
N ASN A 27 -19.36 -34.78 -40.16
CA ASN A 27 -19.25 -33.38 -39.72
C ASN A 27 -20.23 -33.07 -38.59
N GLN A 28 -21.47 -33.58 -38.68
CA GLN A 28 -22.46 -33.44 -37.62
C GLN A 28 -22.00 -34.10 -36.32
N ARG A 29 -21.56 -35.37 -36.38
CA ARG A 29 -21.02 -36.08 -35.20
C ARG A 29 -19.83 -35.37 -34.58
N ALA A 30 -18.87 -34.93 -35.40
CA ALA A 30 -17.70 -34.21 -34.91
C ALA A 30 -18.07 -32.87 -34.25
N SER A 31 -19.09 -32.18 -34.77
CA SER A 31 -19.62 -30.95 -34.16
C SER A 31 -20.33 -31.23 -32.83
N GLU A 32 -21.17 -32.26 -32.78
CA GLU A 32 -21.89 -32.69 -31.57
C GLU A 32 -20.91 -33.13 -30.46
N ASP A 33 -19.88 -33.90 -30.81
CA ASP A 33 -18.85 -34.33 -29.86
C ASP A 33 -18.04 -33.15 -29.33
N ARG A 34 -17.73 -32.18 -30.20
CA ARG A 34 -17.04 -30.94 -29.80
C ARG A 34 -17.91 -30.12 -28.85
N TYR A 35 -19.17 -29.87 -29.19
CA TYR A 35 -20.11 -29.15 -28.34
C TYR A 35 -20.27 -29.83 -26.97
N ARG A 36 -20.51 -31.14 -26.98
CA ARG A 36 -20.68 -31.94 -25.75
C ARG A 36 -19.45 -31.86 -24.86
N THR A 37 -18.26 -31.89 -25.44
CA THR A 37 -17.00 -31.80 -24.70
C THR A 37 -16.82 -30.41 -24.07
N LEU A 38 -17.02 -29.34 -24.84
CA LEU A 38 -16.90 -27.97 -24.34
C LEU A 38 -17.95 -27.66 -23.25
N PHE A 39 -19.20 -28.08 -23.47
CA PHE A 39 -20.27 -27.88 -22.51
C PHE A 39 -19.97 -28.57 -21.18
N LYS A 40 -19.48 -29.81 -21.21
CA LYS A 40 -19.12 -30.58 -20.01
C LYS A 40 -17.89 -30.07 -19.27
N LEU A 41 -16.85 -29.66 -19.99
CA LEU A 41 -15.56 -29.26 -19.40
C LEU A 41 -15.49 -27.78 -19.00
N ALA A 42 -16.47 -26.97 -19.40
CA ALA A 42 -16.52 -25.57 -19.00
C ALA A 42 -16.55 -25.45 -17.47
N ALA A 43 -15.63 -24.66 -16.91
CA ALA A 43 -15.61 -24.35 -15.48
C ALA A 43 -16.83 -23.52 -15.06
N ASP A 44 -17.28 -22.65 -15.97
CA ASP A 44 -18.50 -21.88 -15.80
C ASP A 44 -19.72 -22.79 -15.85
N SER A 45 -20.74 -22.37 -15.11
CA SER A 45 -21.99 -23.08 -15.05
C SER A 45 -22.91 -22.58 -16.15
N ILE A 46 -23.35 -23.50 -17.00
CA ILE A 46 -24.10 -23.20 -18.21
C ILE A 46 -25.48 -23.83 -18.09
N LEU A 47 -26.52 -23.03 -18.30
CA LEU A 47 -27.93 -23.43 -18.26
C LEU A 47 -28.62 -23.05 -19.57
N LEU A 48 -29.49 -23.93 -20.06
CA LEU A 48 -30.54 -23.59 -21.02
C LEU A 48 -31.86 -23.49 -20.26
N ILE A 49 -32.49 -22.34 -20.34
CA ILE A 49 -33.71 -22.02 -19.59
C ILE A 49 -34.83 -21.72 -20.58
N ASP A 50 -36.02 -22.26 -20.32
CA ASP A 50 -37.22 -21.91 -21.06
C ASP A 50 -37.66 -20.48 -20.69
N PRO A 51 -37.74 -19.55 -21.66
CA PRO A 51 -38.05 -18.14 -21.39
C PRO A 51 -39.47 -17.90 -20.87
N MET A 52 -40.40 -18.85 -21.07
CA MET A 52 -41.80 -18.76 -20.69
C MET A 52 -42.10 -19.42 -19.35
N THR A 53 -41.41 -20.53 -19.02
CA THR A 53 -41.67 -21.30 -17.79
C THR A 53 -40.59 -21.11 -16.72
N SER A 54 -39.45 -20.50 -17.06
CA SER A 54 -38.26 -20.41 -16.19
C SER A 54 -37.68 -21.78 -15.80
N GLU A 55 -38.01 -22.83 -16.57
CA GLU A 55 -37.52 -24.18 -16.33
C GLU A 55 -36.11 -24.37 -16.89
N ILE A 56 -35.24 -25.02 -16.10
CA ILE A 56 -33.92 -25.43 -16.57
C ILE A 56 -34.10 -26.67 -17.45
N VAL A 57 -33.92 -26.48 -18.75
CA VAL A 57 -34.07 -27.51 -19.79
C VAL A 57 -32.81 -28.37 -19.89
N GLU A 58 -31.64 -27.72 -19.86
CA GLU A 58 -30.34 -28.39 -19.91
C GLU A 58 -29.34 -27.64 -19.03
N PHE A 59 -28.35 -28.36 -18.51
CA PHE A 59 -27.27 -27.79 -17.71
C PHE A 59 -26.02 -28.67 -17.77
N ASN A 60 -24.85 -28.04 -17.63
CA ASN A 60 -23.58 -28.75 -17.59
C ASN A 60 -23.25 -29.29 -16.18
N ASP A 61 -22.16 -30.07 -16.09
CA ASP A 61 -21.77 -30.71 -14.84
C ASP A 61 -21.36 -29.66 -13.78
N SER A 62 -20.71 -28.57 -14.21
CA SER A 62 -20.32 -27.45 -13.34
C SER A 62 -21.52 -26.80 -12.64
N ALA A 63 -22.66 -26.63 -13.33
CA ALA A 63 -23.84 -25.99 -12.76
C ALA A 63 -24.37 -26.66 -11.50
N HIS A 64 -24.43 -28.01 -11.47
CA HIS A 64 -24.92 -28.70 -10.28
C HIS A 64 -23.80 -28.94 -9.25
N ASN A 65 -22.57 -29.21 -9.70
CA ASN A 65 -21.42 -29.48 -8.83
C ASN A 65 -21.05 -28.26 -7.97
N ASN A 66 -21.01 -27.07 -8.57
CA ASN A 66 -20.63 -25.84 -7.88
C ASN A 66 -21.57 -25.50 -6.72
N LEU A 67 -22.84 -25.90 -6.81
CA LEU A 67 -23.86 -25.65 -5.80
C LEU A 67 -24.12 -26.85 -4.88
N GLY A 68 -23.44 -27.98 -5.10
CA GLY A 68 -23.52 -29.17 -4.26
C GLY A 68 -24.78 -30.01 -4.46
N TYR A 69 -25.50 -29.83 -5.57
CA TYR A 69 -26.67 -30.65 -5.90
C TYR A 69 -26.27 -31.88 -6.72
N SER A 70 -26.96 -32.99 -6.50
CA SER A 70 -26.94 -34.08 -7.48
C SER A 70 -27.65 -33.63 -8.76
N ARG A 71 -27.33 -34.28 -9.89
CA ARG A 71 -27.95 -33.98 -11.18
C ARG A 71 -29.48 -34.07 -11.14
N ASP A 72 -30.03 -35.10 -10.49
CA ASP A 72 -31.48 -35.33 -10.40
C ASP A 72 -32.20 -34.33 -9.50
N GLU A 73 -31.52 -33.84 -8.46
CA GLU A 73 -32.03 -32.75 -7.62
C GLU A 73 -32.00 -31.43 -8.39
N PHE A 74 -30.88 -31.11 -9.03
CA PHE A 74 -30.71 -29.85 -9.75
C PHE A 74 -31.71 -29.69 -10.89
N LYS A 75 -32.03 -30.79 -11.60
CA LYS A 75 -33.07 -30.81 -12.65
C LYS A 75 -34.46 -30.36 -12.16
N LYS A 76 -34.74 -30.48 -10.86
CA LYS A 76 -36.03 -30.10 -10.27
C LYS A 76 -36.05 -28.66 -9.74
N ILE A 77 -34.90 -28.00 -9.66
CA ILE A 77 -34.77 -26.63 -9.17
C ILE A 77 -35.29 -25.64 -10.21
N ARG A 78 -35.93 -24.57 -9.75
CA ARG A 78 -36.28 -23.40 -10.58
C ARG A 78 -35.31 -22.27 -10.30
N ILE A 79 -35.14 -21.36 -11.26
CA ILE A 79 -34.19 -20.25 -11.16
C ILE A 79 -34.43 -19.39 -9.91
N LYS A 80 -35.69 -19.10 -9.59
CA LYS A 80 -36.09 -18.35 -8.38
C LYS A 80 -35.71 -19.03 -7.05
N ASP A 81 -35.54 -20.35 -7.05
CA ASP A 81 -35.18 -21.12 -5.85
C ASP A 81 -33.66 -21.21 -5.70
N LEU A 82 -32.93 -20.92 -6.78
CA LEU A 82 -31.48 -20.93 -6.85
C LEU A 82 -30.87 -19.58 -6.49
N ASP A 83 -31.45 -18.51 -7.01
CA ASP A 83 -30.96 -17.14 -6.85
C ASP A 83 -31.71 -16.42 -5.74
N VAL A 84 -30.96 -15.74 -4.86
CA VAL A 84 -31.49 -15.07 -3.66
C VAL A 84 -32.28 -13.80 -4.01
N TYR A 85 -31.93 -13.14 -5.11
CA TYR A 85 -32.49 -11.85 -5.51
C TYR A 85 -33.37 -11.96 -6.76
N GLU A 86 -33.29 -13.06 -7.50
CA GLU A 86 -34.16 -13.29 -8.66
C GLU A 86 -35.60 -13.59 -8.21
N SER A 87 -36.53 -12.79 -8.73
CA SER A 87 -37.96 -13.07 -8.64
C SER A 87 -38.48 -13.53 -10.01
N PRO A 88 -39.63 -14.22 -10.07
CA PRO A 88 -40.28 -14.54 -11.34
C PRO A 88 -40.46 -13.30 -12.23
N GLU A 89 -40.85 -12.16 -11.64
CA GLU A 89 -41.09 -10.90 -12.36
C GLU A 89 -39.81 -10.35 -12.99
N LEU A 90 -38.69 -10.35 -12.25
CA LEU A 90 -37.38 -9.93 -12.74
C LEU A 90 -36.88 -10.84 -13.88
N PHE A 91 -37.07 -12.14 -13.73
CA PHE A 91 -36.73 -13.12 -14.77
C PHE A 91 -37.54 -12.86 -16.04
N PHE A 92 -38.86 -12.66 -15.91
CA PHE A 92 -39.74 -12.38 -17.05
C PHE A 92 -39.41 -11.05 -17.73
N GLU A 93 -39.09 -10.00 -16.97
CA GLU A 93 -38.66 -8.71 -17.54
C GLU A 93 -37.39 -8.87 -18.39
N ARG A 94 -36.40 -9.62 -17.88
CA ARG A 94 -35.16 -9.90 -18.61
C ARG A 94 -35.40 -10.77 -19.84
N SER A 95 -36.23 -11.80 -19.71
CA SER A 95 -36.67 -12.68 -20.81
C SER A 95 -37.37 -11.88 -21.92
N GLU A 96 -38.26 -10.95 -21.56
CA GLU A 96 -38.97 -10.10 -22.51
C GLU A 96 -38.00 -9.17 -23.25
N LYS A 97 -37.06 -8.52 -22.54
CA LYS A 97 -36.01 -7.69 -23.17
C LYS A 97 -35.21 -8.49 -24.19
N LEU A 98 -34.72 -9.67 -23.79
CA LEU A 98 -33.98 -10.57 -24.68
C LEU A 98 -34.82 -10.99 -25.89
N SER A 99 -36.11 -11.27 -25.73
CA SER A 99 -37.03 -11.61 -26.83
C SER A 99 -37.20 -10.50 -27.87
N LYS A 100 -37.05 -9.25 -27.46
CA LYS A 100 -37.10 -8.04 -28.30
C LYS A 100 -35.75 -7.67 -28.90
N GLY A 101 -34.71 -8.49 -28.67
CA GLY A 101 -33.34 -8.20 -29.12
C GLY A 101 -32.65 -7.10 -28.31
N ILE A 102 -33.20 -6.73 -27.15
CA ILE A 102 -32.59 -5.76 -26.23
C ILE A 102 -31.57 -6.51 -25.38
N PRO A 103 -30.27 -6.13 -25.42
CA PRO A 103 -29.25 -6.75 -24.59
C PRO A 103 -29.59 -6.59 -23.10
N VAL A 104 -29.38 -7.66 -22.33
CA VAL A 104 -29.42 -7.62 -20.87
C VAL A 104 -27.98 -7.60 -20.38
N GLU A 105 -27.62 -6.56 -19.63
CA GLU A 105 -26.29 -6.47 -19.02
C GLU A 105 -26.07 -7.63 -18.04
N SER A 106 -24.84 -8.16 -18.04
CA SER A 106 -24.42 -9.11 -17.03
C SER A 106 -24.44 -8.47 -15.64
N PHE A 107 -24.82 -9.22 -14.62
CA PHE A 107 -25.00 -8.71 -13.27
C PHE A 107 -24.41 -9.65 -12.21
N GLU A 108 -24.08 -9.09 -11.05
CA GLU A 108 -23.69 -9.89 -9.88
C GLU A 108 -24.90 -10.15 -9.00
N THR A 109 -25.00 -11.37 -8.49
CA THR A 109 -26.09 -11.83 -7.64
C THR A 109 -25.57 -12.88 -6.66
N LYS A 110 -26.46 -13.47 -5.87
CA LYS A 110 -26.14 -14.49 -4.89
C LYS A 110 -26.96 -15.74 -5.16
N GLN A 111 -26.30 -16.89 -5.21
CA GLN A 111 -26.97 -18.18 -5.33
C GLN A 111 -26.82 -19.00 -4.05
N LYS A 112 -27.88 -19.74 -3.71
CA LYS A 112 -27.91 -20.61 -2.54
C LYS A 112 -27.62 -22.05 -2.96
N GLY A 113 -26.58 -22.63 -2.37
CA GLY A 113 -26.27 -24.05 -2.55
C GLY A 113 -27.14 -24.96 -1.68
N LYS A 114 -27.02 -26.27 -1.93
CA LYS A 114 -27.71 -27.32 -1.15
C LYS A 114 -27.36 -27.29 0.33
N ASP A 115 -26.10 -26.96 0.62
CA ASP A 115 -25.54 -26.76 1.97
C ASP A 115 -26.08 -25.51 2.68
N GLY A 116 -26.87 -24.69 1.99
CA GLY A 116 -27.33 -23.39 2.47
C GLY A 116 -26.28 -22.28 2.34
N ALA A 117 -25.07 -22.58 1.85
CA ALA A 117 -24.04 -21.60 1.64
C ALA A 117 -24.43 -20.65 0.49
N ILE A 118 -24.16 -19.37 0.69
CA ILE A 118 -24.42 -18.33 -0.29
C ILE A 118 -23.13 -18.05 -1.06
N ARG A 119 -23.22 -18.18 -2.38
CA ARG A 119 -22.12 -17.92 -3.32
C ARG A 119 -22.42 -16.63 -4.08
N ASP A 120 -21.44 -15.74 -4.14
CA ASP A 120 -21.51 -14.57 -5.02
C ASP A 120 -21.22 -15.05 -6.44
N VAL A 121 -22.11 -14.78 -7.38
CA VAL A 121 -21.96 -15.19 -8.77
C VAL A 121 -22.13 -14.02 -9.72
N HIS A 122 -21.42 -14.06 -10.84
CA HIS A 122 -21.63 -13.16 -11.95
C HIS A 122 -22.40 -13.89 -13.05
N VAL A 123 -23.55 -13.36 -13.47
CA VAL A 123 -24.47 -13.99 -14.41
C VAL A 123 -24.52 -13.19 -15.70
N SER A 124 -24.44 -13.90 -16.82
CA SER A 124 -24.70 -13.37 -18.16
C SER A 124 -25.76 -14.23 -18.86
N GLY A 125 -26.60 -13.61 -19.67
CA GLY A 125 -27.70 -14.30 -20.33
C GLY A 125 -27.92 -13.79 -21.75
N THR A 126 -28.17 -14.69 -22.68
CA THR A 126 -28.54 -14.34 -24.06
C THR A 126 -29.64 -15.27 -24.59
N LEU A 127 -30.46 -14.76 -25.51
CA LEU A 127 -31.45 -15.59 -26.20
C LEU A 127 -30.79 -16.33 -27.35
N ILE A 128 -31.02 -17.64 -27.42
CA ILE A 128 -30.60 -18.48 -28.54
C ILE A 128 -31.78 -19.25 -29.10
N GLU A 129 -31.65 -19.71 -30.34
CA GLU A 129 -32.63 -20.53 -31.03
C GLU A 129 -32.02 -21.90 -31.33
N ILE A 130 -32.70 -22.96 -30.91
CA ILE A 130 -32.31 -24.36 -31.15
C ILE A 130 -33.50 -25.04 -31.82
N GLY A 131 -33.37 -25.33 -33.12
CA GLY A 131 -34.51 -25.75 -33.93
C GLY A 131 -35.51 -24.61 -34.07
N GLU A 132 -36.78 -24.88 -33.75
CA GLU A 132 -37.87 -23.87 -33.78
C GLU A 132 -38.18 -23.29 -32.38
N ARG A 133 -37.34 -23.59 -31.38
CA ARG A 133 -37.56 -23.19 -29.99
C ARG A 133 -36.51 -22.20 -29.51
N LYS A 134 -36.96 -21.20 -28.75
CA LYS A 134 -36.13 -20.18 -28.13
C LYS A 134 -35.76 -20.58 -26.71
N TYR A 135 -34.51 -20.36 -26.33
CA TYR A 135 -33.98 -20.63 -25.01
C TYR A 135 -33.16 -19.45 -24.52
N ILE A 136 -33.10 -19.25 -23.20
CA ILE A 136 -32.12 -18.38 -22.59
C ILE A 136 -30.90 -19.23 -22.25
N LEU A 137 -29.76 -18.93 -22.88
CA LEU A 137 -28.47 -19.44 -22.47
C LEU A 137 -27.97 -18.56 -21.33
N SER A 138 -27.96 -19.10 -20.12
CA SER A 138 -27.43 -18.45 -18.92
C SER A 138 -26.08 -19.05 -18.56
N ILE A 139 -25.09 -18.19 -18.36
CA ILE A 139 -23.75 -18.57 -17.92
C ILE A 139 -23.47 -17.82 -16.63
N TRP A 140 -23.07 -18.55 -15.59
CA TRP A 140 -22.65 -17.94 -14.34
C TRP A 140 -21.28 -18.45 -13.85
N HIS A 141 -20.55 -17.52 -13.25
CA HIS A 141 -19.22 -17.72 -12.70
C HIS A 141 -19.23 -17.43 -11.19
N ASP A 142 -18.61 -18.31 -10.39
CA ASP A 142 -18.46 -18.08 -8.95
C ASP A 142 -17.36 -17.02 -8.69
N ILE A 143 -17.77 -15.90 -8.11
CA ILE A 143 -16.88 -14.78 -7.74
C ILE A 143 -16.72 -14.64 -6.22
N THR A 144 -17.13 -15.65 -5.46
CA THR A 144 -17.12 -15.63 -3.99
C THR A 144 -15.71 -15.40 -3.43
N GLU A 145 -14.73 -16.15 -3.91
CA GLU A 145 -13.34 -16.01 -3.45
C GLU A 145 -12.77 -14.64 -3.83
N ARG A 146 -13.01 -14.20 -5.06
CA ARG A 146 -12.61 -12.86 -5.54
C ARG A 146 -13.16 -11.77 -4.62
N LYS A 147 -14.47 -11.78 -4.35
CA LYS A 147 -15.11 -10.78 -3.47
C LYS A 147 -14.59 -10.86 -2.04
N LYS A 148 -14.39 -12.06 -1.48
CA LYS A 148 -13.78 -12.21 -0.14
C LYS A 148 -12.40 -11.56 -0.08
N ASN A 149 -11.58 -11.76 -1.11
CA ASN A 149 -10.25 -11.16 -1.20
C ASN A 149 -10.32 -9.63 -1.34
N GLU A 150 -11.23 -9.12 -2.17
CA GLU A 150 -11.47 -7.68 -2.33
C GLU A 150 -11.92 -7.02 -1.01
N TYR A 151 -12.87 -7.63 -0.29
CA TYR A 151 -13.30 -7.12 1.02
C TYR A 151 -12.17 -7.17 2.05
N ALA A 152 -11.41 -8.26 2.11
CA ALA A 152 -10.28 -8.38 3.03
C ALA A 152 -9.18 -7.34 2.73
N LEU A 153 -8.91 -7.06 1.45
CA LEU A 153 -7.98 -6.02 1.04
C LEU A 153 -8.48 -4.64 1.47
N LYS A 154 -9.74 -4.32 1.20
CA LYS A 154 -10.35 -3.04 1.56
C LYS A 154 -10.34 -2.77 3.07
N GLU A 155 -10.60 -3.78 3.89
CA GLU A 155 -10.52 -3.67 5.35
C GLU A 155 -9.07 -3.43 5.84
N LYS A 156 -8.08 -4.10 5.22
CA LYS A 156 -6.66 -3.85 5.50
C LYS A 156 -6.24 -2.44 5.11
N GLU A 157 -6.63 -1.94 3.94
CA GLU A 157 -6.34 -0.57 3.49
C GLU A 157 -6.92 0.48 4.45
N LYS A 158 -8.17 0.28 4.88
CA LYS A 158 -8.81 1.15 5.88
C LYS A 158 -8.04 1.16 7.20
N THR A 159 -7.64 -0.01 7.68
CA THR A 159 -6.89 -0.16 8.93
C THR A 159 -5.51 0.52 8.84
N LEU A 160 -4.80 0.32 7.73
CA LEU A 160 -3.49 0.94 7.49
C LEU A 160 -3.60 2.46 7.41
N THR A 161 -4.65 2.98 6.77
CA THR A 161 -4.88 4.42 6.66
C THR A 161 -5.09 5.05 8.05
N GLU A 162 -5.90 4.40 8.90
CA GLU A 162 -6.14 4.85 10.27
C GLU A 162 -4.86 4.79 11.12
N GLN A 163 -4.08 3.71 10.98
CA GLN A 163 -2.79 3.58 11.67
C GLN A 163 -1.78 4.65 11.22
N ALA A 164 -1.71 4.95 9.93
CA ALA A 164 -0.82 5.97 9.39
C ALA A 164 -1.16 7.36 9.96
N LYS A 165 -2.45 7.70 10.03
CA LYS A 165 -2.92 8.96 10.64
C LYS A 165 -2.54 9.05 12.12
N ASN A 166 -2.82 8.00 12.90
CA ASN A 166 -2.46 7.97 14.31
C ASN A 166 -0.94 8.06 14.53
N LEU A 167 -0.15 7.44 13.64
CA LEU A 167 1.31 7.53 13.69
C LEU A 167 1.81 8.95 13.36
N GLU A 168 1.17 9.65 12.43
CA GLU A 168 1.49 11.04 12.10
C GLU A 168 1.19 12.00 13.26
N GLU A 169 0.03 11.84 13.89
CA GLU A 169 -0.37 12.63 15.06
C GLU A 169 0.58 12.42 16.25
N THR A 170 0.91 11.16 16.56
CA THR A 170 1.86 10.83 17.64
C THR A 170 3.26 11.34 17.36
N ASN A 171 3.75 11.22 16.12
CA ASN A 171 5.04 11.78 15.71
C ASN A 171 5.07 13.31 15.84
N THR A 172 3.98 13.99 15.51
CA THR A 172 3.87 15.44 15.65
C THR A 172 3.89 15.85 17.12
N ALA A 173 3.11 15.18 17.96
CA ALA A 173 3.11 15.40 19.41
C ALA A 173 4.51 15.17 20.01
N LEU A 174 5.19 14.08 19.64
CA LEU A 174 6.55 13.79 20.10
C LEU A 174 7.55 14.88 19.69
N LYS A 175 7.49 15.37 18.44
CA LYS A 175 8.36 16.48 17.99
C LYS A 175 8.16 17.74 18.82
N VAL A 176 6.90 18.09 19.11
CA VAL A 176 6.58 19.26 19.96
C VAL A 176 7.12 19.06 21.38
N LEU A 177 6.87 17.89 21.99
CA LEU A 177 7.37 17.57 23.32
C LEU A 177 8.90 17.60 23.41
N LEU A 178 9.59 17.06 22.40
CA LEU A 178 11.06 17.10 22.33
C LEU A 178 11.59 18.53 22.23
N ARG A 179 10.95 19.38 21.44
CA ARG A 179 11.30 20.81 21.35
C ARG A 179 11.13 21.49 22.72
N LEU A 180 9.96 21.34 23.35
CA LEU A 180 9.68 21.94 24.66
C LEU A 180 10.68 21.50 25.72
N ARG A 181 11.00 20.20 25.77
CA ARG A 181 11.98 19.65 26.73
C ARG A 181 13.39 20.21 26.50
N ASN A 182 13.78 20.43 25.26
CA ASN A 182 15.07 21.04 24.94
C ASN A 182 15.10 22.52 25.32
N GLU A 183 14.03 23.26 25.03
CA GLU A 183 13.90 24.68 25.41
C GLU A 183 13.90 24.86 26.94
N GLU A 184 13.18 24.01 27.68
CA GLU A 184 13.17 24.03 29.13
C GLU A 184 14.55 23.72 29.70
N LYS A 185 15.24 22.72 29.15
CA LYS A 185 16.61 22.39 29.55
C LYS A 185 17.55 23.57 29.32
N GLU A 186 17.50 24.20 28.15
CA GLU A 186 18.31 25.38 27.85
C GLU A 186 18.03 26.52 28.84
N ARG A 187 16.77 26.79 29.14
CA ARG A 187 16.38 27.82 30.12
C ARG A 187 16.96 27.54 31.51
N ILE A 188 16.95 26.28 31.95
CA ILE A 188 17.54 25.88 33.23
C ILE A 188 19.07 26.10 33.21
N GLU A 189 19.75 25.69 32.13
CA GLU A 189 21.20 25.89 31.95
C GLU A 189 21.56 27.40 31.99
N GLU A 190 20.79 28.25 31.31
CA GLU A 190 20.95 29.71 31.32
C GLU A 190 20.77 30.30 32.72
N ASN A 191 19.72 29.89 33.43
CA ASN A 191 19.43 30.36 34.78
C ASN A 191 20.54 30.01 35.78
N ILE A 192 21.05 28.78 35.73
CA ILE A 192 22.17 28.35 36.60
C ILE A 192 23.41 29.21 36.32
N LEU A 193 23.77 29.39 35.04
CA LEU A 193 24.94 30.19 34.66
C LEU A 193 24.79 31.65 35.08
N SER A 194 23.60 32.24 34.91
CA SER A 194 23.29 33.59 35.34
C SER A 194 23.43 33.73 36.85
N ASN A 195 22.85 32.80 37.62
CA ASN A 195 22.93 32.81 39.08
C ASN A 195 24.37 32.71 39.58
N VAL A 196 25.20 31.83 39.02
CA VAL A 196 26.62 31.77 39.39
C VAL A 196 27.33 33.09 39.07
N LYS A 197 27.11 33.67 37.88
CA LYS A 197 27.75 34.92 37.46
C LYS A 197 27.31 36.14 38.25
N GLN A 198 26.04 36.23 38.62
CA GLN A 198 25.44 37.42 39.24
C GLN A 198 25.38 37.34 40.76
N LEU A 199 25.21 36.14 41.34
CA LEU A 199 25.00 35.96 42.77
C LEU A 199 26.20 35.37 43.50
N ILE A 200 27.09 34.63 42.83
CA ILE A 200 28.25 33.99 43.48
C ILE A 200 29.55 34.73 43.13
N ASN A 201 29.85 34.87 41.84
CA ASN A 201 31.10 35.44 41.36
C ASN A 201 31.44 36.84 41.90
N PRO A 202 30.49 37.77 42.12
CA PRO A 202 30.82 39.08 42.68
C PRO A 202 31.39 39.00 44.10
N TYR A 203 30.93 38.04 44.91
CA TYR A 203 31.40 37.87 46.28
C TYR A 203 32.73 37.12 46.34
N LEU A 204 32.95 36.13 45.47
CA LEU A 204 34.27 35.49 45.31
C LEU A 204 35.35 36.51 44.91
N LYS A 205 35.03 37.40 43.96
CA LYS A 205 35.93 38.51 43.60
C LYS A 205 36.21 39.45 44.77
N LYS A 206 35.18 39.83 45.54
CA LYS A 206 35.36 40.67 46.74
C LYS A 206 36.24 39.98 47.77
N LEU A 207 36.05 38.68 48.01
CA LEU A 207 36.88 37.86 48.90
C LEU A 207 38.35 37.84 48.45
N ARG A 208 38.62 37.68 47.16
CA ARG A 208 39.99 37.75 46.60
C ARG A 208 40.69 39.09 46.82
N HIS A 209 39.92 40.18 47.00
CA HIS A 209 40.48 41.50 47.26
C HIS A 209 40.72 41.79 48.75
N THR A 210 40.43 40.85 49.67
CA THR A 210 40.77 40.97 51.09
C THR A 210 42.09 40.27 51.42
N ARG A 211 42.63 40.48 52.63
CA ARG A 211 43.78 39.71 53.13
C ARG A 211 43.31 38.33 53.58
N LEU A 212 43.48 37.32 52.73
CA LEU A 212 43.21 35.93 53.03
C LEU A 212 44.47 35.25 53.60
N GLY A 213 44.30 34.39 54.62
CA GLY A 213 45.36 33.47 55.06
C GLY A 213 45.55 32.31 54.05
N ALA A 214 46.65 31.57 54.15
CA ALA A 214 47.00 30.50 53.19
C ALA A 214 45.91 29.41 53.07
N GLU A 215 45.31 29.01 54.19
CA GLU A 215 44.24 28.00 54.20
C GLU A 215 42.95 28.52 53.55
N GLN A 216 42.60 29.79 53.81
CA GLN A 216 41.43 30.44 53.23
C GLN A 216 41.59 30.66 51.72
N ASP A 217 42.78 31.03 51.25
CA ASP A 217 43.05 31.19 49.82
C ASP A 217 42.93 29.84 49.08
N ASN A 218 43.44 28.75 49.66
CA ASN A 218 43.27 27.40 49.12
C ASN A 218 41.79 26.98 49.01
N LEU A 219 40.97 27.26 50.03
CA LEU A 219 39.53 26.98 49.97
C LEU A 219 38.83 27.79 48.87
N VAL A 220 39.19 29.07 48.70
CA VAL A 220 38.65 29.90 47.62
C VAL A 220 39.05 29.35 46.24
N ASN A 221 40.31 28.92 46.06
CA ASN A 221 40.78 28.28 44.83
C ASN A 221 39.94 27.03 44.48
N ILE A 222 39.65 26.18 45.46
CA ILE A 222 38.84 24.96 45.28
C ILE A 222 37.40 25.32 44.87
N VAL A 223 36.77 26.29 45.55
CA VAL A 223 35.41 26.73 45.24
C VAL A 223 35.32 27.32 43.82
N GLU A 224 36.29 28.16 43.43
CA GLU A 224 36.36 28.70 42.07
C GLU A 224 36.55 27.60 41.02
N SER A 225 37.42 26.62 41.29
CA SER A 225 37.62 25.47 40.40
C SER A 225 36.36 24.63 40.24
N ASN A 226 35.68 24.30 41.35
CA ASN A 226 34.44 23.52 41.32
C ASN A 226 33.31 24.26 40.59
N LEU A 227 33.19 25.58 40.79
CA LEU A 227 32.22 26.39 40.07
C LEU A 227 32.54 26.50 38.58
N ALA A 228 33.82 26.60 38.22
CA ALA A 228 34.26 26.55 36.83
C ALA A 228 33.91 25.19 36.19
N GLU A 229 34.15 24.08 36.89
CA GLU A 229 33.79 22.74 36.41
C GLU A 229 32.26 22.59 36.22
N ILE A 230 31.46 22.98 37.22
CA ILE A 230 29.99 22.93 37.14
C ILE A 230 29.50 23.77 35.97
N THR A 231 30.00 25.00 35.82
CA THR A 231 29.56 25.90 34.74
C THR A 231 30.11 25.54 33.36
N SER A 232 31.25 24.85 33.28
CA SER A 232 31.85 24.40 32.01
C SER A 232 30.91 23.47 31.24
N SER A 233 30.14 22.61 31.92
CA SER A 233 29.18 21.69 31.31
C SER A 233 28.03 22.38 30.54
N PHE A 234 27.77 23.66 30.83
CA PHE A 234 26.72 24.47 30.19
C PHE A 234 27.27 25.39 29.08
N THR A 235 28.59 25.57 29.03
CA THR A 235 29.24 26.60 28.21
C THR A 235 29.24 26.31 26.70
N PRO A 236 29.52 25.07 26.21
CA PRO A 236 29.62 24.80 24.78
C PRO A 236 28.35 25.10 23.97
N LYS A 237 27.17 24.86 24.54
CA LYS A 237 25.89 25.02 23.84
C LYS A 237 25.44 26.48 23.79
N LEU A 238 25.54 27.20 24.91
CA LEU A 238 25.22 28.63 24.99
C LEU A 238 26.20 29.51 24.22
N PHE A 239 27.46 29.06 24.09
CA PHE A 239 28.47 29.76 23.29
C PHE A 239 28.13 29.73 21.80
N SER A 240 27.59 28.62 21.29
CA SER A 240 27.15 28.53 19.89
C SER A 240 25.99 29.48 19.56
N LYS A 241 25.04 29.65 20.49
CA LYS A 241 23.84 30.50 20.36
C LYS A 241 24.17 31.99 20.53
N SER A 242 25.05 32.36 21.46
CA SER A 242 25.48 33.75 21.66
C SER A 242 26.34 34.30 20.51
N ILE A 243 27.05 33.44 19.78
CA ILE A 243 27.82 33.79 18.57
C ILE A 243 27.02 33.65 17.27
N GLY A 244 25.85 33.02 17.33
CA GLY A 244 24.98 32.83 16.17
C GLY A 244 25.57 31.92 15.10
N LEU A 245 26.26 30.83 15.50
CA LEU A 245 26.68 29.80 14.54
C LEU A 245 25.45 29.07 13.98
N THR A 246 25.45 28.79 12.68
CA THR A 246 24.41 27.91 12.09
C THR A 246 24.65 26.47 12.52
N PRO A 247 23.64 25.57 12.47
CA PRO A 247 23.84 24.15 12.79
C PRO A 247 25.01 23.53 12.02
N ARG A 248 25.15 23.87 10.73
CA ARG A 248 26.25 23.38 9.89
C ARG A 248 27.61 23.94 10.28
N GLU A 249 27.67 25.20 10.71
CA GLU A 249 28.90 25.78 11.24
C GLU A 249 29.28 25.19 12.61
N LEU A 250 28.29 24.79 13.43
CA LEU A 250 28.51 24.11 14.69
C LEU A 250 29.12 22.71 14.48
N ASP A 251 28.58 21.94 13.53
CA ASP A 251 29.14 20.63 13.15
C ASP A 251 30.61 20.76 12.71
N VAL A 252 30.88 21.72 11.81
CA VAL A 252 32.24 21.99 11.33
C VAL A 252 33.15 22.46 12.47
N ALA A 253 32.68 23.33 13.37
CA ALA A 253 33.45 23.81 14.52
C ALA A 253 33.82 22.66 15.48
N ASN A 254 32.91 21.74 15.75
CA ASN A 254 33.16 20.57 16.61
C ASN A 254 34.23 19.65 16.00
N LEU A 255 34.16 19.38 14.69
CA LEU A 255 35.15 18.55 14.01
C LEU A 255 36.53 19.24 13.91
N VAL A 256 36.56 20.57 13.70
CA VAL A 256 37.80 21.36 13.79
C VAL A 256 38.42 21.27 15.18
N LYS A 257 37.60 21.39 16.23
CA LYS A 257 38.04 21.28 17.64
C LYS A 257 38.70 19.93 17.92
N ASN A 258 38.13 18.85 17.38
CA ASN A 258 38.67 17.49 17.49
C ASN A 258 39.93 17.26 16.64
N GLY A 259 40.35 18.24 15.84
CA GLY A 259 41.61 18.21 15.12
C GLY A 259 41.56 17.71 13.70
N LEU A 260 40.36 17.47 13.17
CA LEU A 260 40.19 16.98 11.80
C LEU A 260 40.58 18.04 10.77
N THR A 261 41.11 17.57 9.65
CA THR A 261 41.50 18.34 8.46
C THR A 261 40.27 18.72 7.62
N ASN A 262 40.46 19.56 6.60
CA ASN A 262 39.35 19.90 5.70
C ASN A 262 38.82 18.68 4.94
N GLN A 263 39.73 17.79 4.53
CA GLN A 263 39.42 16.57 3.77
C GLN A 263 38.63 15.56 4.63
N GLU A 264 39.07 15.33 5.87
CA GLU A 264 38.33 14.41 6.76
C GLU A 264 36.92 14.95 7.10
N ILE A 265 36.78 16.26 7.25
CA ILE A 265 35.47 16.89 7.49
C ILE A 265 34.58 16.82 6.25
N SER A 266 35.15 16.97 5.05
CA SER A 266 34.40 16.92 3.80
C SER A 266 33.84 15.52 3.56
N GLU A 267 34.60 14.48 3.87
CA GLU A 267 34.16 13.09 3.87
C GLU A 267 33.05 12.82 4.91
N ILE A 268 33.24 13.22 6.17
CA ILE A 268 32.27 12.95 7.25
C ILE A 268 30.92 13.65 7.02
N LEU A 269 30.96 14.89 6.52
CA LEU A 269 29.76 15.69 6.33
C LEU A 269 29.19 15.60 4.91
N CYS A 270 29.79 14.82 4.02
CA CYS A 270 29.45 14.75 2.59
C CYS A 270 29.40 16.15 1.95
N LEU A 271 30.45 16.95 2.15
CA LEU A 271 30.63 18.29 1.60
C LEU A 271 31.85 18.33 0.67
N SER A 272 31.99 19.42 -0.10
CA SER A 272 33.26 19.70 -0.78
C SER A 272 34.26 20.37 0.19
N ASP A 273 35.56 20.18 -0.04
CA ASP A 273 36.62 20.86 0.72
C ASP A 273 36.45 22.40 0.73
N ASN A 274 35.97 22.95 -0.39
CA ASN A 274 35.66 24.38 -0.52
C ASN A 274 34.51 24.81 0.39
N ALA A 275 33.47 23.98 0.55
CA ALA A 275 32.37 24.25 1.47
C ALA A 275 32.82 24.20 2.94
N VAL A 276 33.70 23.25 3.30
CA VAL A 276 34.30 23.18 4.65
C VAL A 276 35.16 24.43 4.92
N ALA A 277 35.99 24.83 3.95
CA ALA A 277 36.80 26.05 4.05
C ALA A 277 35.95 27.33 4.15
N PHE A 278 34.79 27.36 3.49
CA PHE A 278 33.81 28.43 3.62
C PHE A 278 33.22 28.49 5.04
N HIS A 279 32.73 27.37 5.58
CA HIS A 279 32.22 27.33 6.95
C HIS A 279 33.29 27.72 7.98
N ARG A 280 34.54 27.24 7.85
CA ARG A 280 35.67 27.65 8.71
C ARG A 280 35.92 29.16 8.68
N ARG A 281 35.80 29.82 7.51
CA ARG A 281 35.91 31.29 7.40
C ARG A 281 34.75 32.01 8.07
N ASN A 282 33.53 31.51 7.96
CA ASN A 282 32.38 32.09 8.62
C ASN A 282 32.46 31.96 10.14
N ILE A 283 32.85 30.78 10.64
CA ILE A 283 33.11 30.54 12.06
C ILE A 283 34.17 31.54 12.57
N ARG A 284 35.30 31.69 11.86
CA ARG A 284 36.33 32.70 12.21
C ARG A 284 35.77 34.12 12.22
N THR A 285 34.87 34.45 11.31
CA THR A 285 34.27 35.79 11.25
C THR A 285 33.36 36.03 12.46
N LYS A 286 32.48 35.07 12.77
CA LYS A 286 31.55 35.12 13.91
C LYS A 286 32.28 35.12 15.26
N LEU A 287 33.45 34.49 15.34
CA LEU A 287 34.33 34.50 16.52
C LEU A 287 35.26 35.73 16.60
N GLY A 288 35.18 36.69 15.68
CA GLY A 288 36.04 37.89 15.70
C GLY A 288 37.52 37.61 15.36
N LEU A 289 37.80 36.51 14.64
CA LEU A 289 39.14 36.04 14.27
C LEU A 289 39.52 36.36 12.81
N LYS A 290 38.66 37.03 12.03
CA LYS A 290 38.82 37.25 10.57
C LYS A 290 40.18 37.81 10.14
N ARG A 291 40.86 38.56 11.02
CA ARG A 291 42.19 39.17 10.76
C ARG A 291 43.26 38.83 11.80
N LYS A 292 42.98 37.91 12.72
CA LYS A 292 43.93 37.51 13.77
C LYS A 292 44.69 36.26 13.31
N LYS A 293 46.02 36.22 13.49
CA LYS A 293 46.87 35.02 13.28
C LYS A 293 46.68 33.99 14.40
N ILE A 294 45.44 33.71 14.77
CA ILE A 294 45.06 32.75 15.81
C ILE A 294 44.57 31.47 15.11
N ASN A 295 45.09 30.31 15.54
CA ASN A 295 44.64 29.01 15.05
C ASN A 295 43.20 28.74 15.52
N LEU A 296 42.30 28.39 14.59
CA LEU A 296 40.89 28.16 14.89
C LEU A 296 40.69 26.98 15.86
N ARG A 297 41.44 25.89 15.71
CA ARG A 297 41.36 24.71 16.61
C ARG A 297 41.77 25.10 18.03
N SER A 298 42.95 25.71 18.18
CA SER A 298 43.45 26.12 19.51
C SER A 298 42.49 27.09 20.20
N TYR A 299 41.89 28.01 19.45
CA TYR A 299 40.88 28.92 19.98
C TYR A 299 39.61 28.18 20.43
N LEU A 300 39.10 27.24 19.63
CA LEU A 300 37.93 26.42 19.96
C LEU A 300 38.17 25.44 21.13
N GLN A 301 39.43 25.04 21.37
CA GLN A 301 39.82 24.24 22.54
C GLN A 301 39.90 25.07 23.83
N ASN A 302 40.36 26.32 23.74
CA ASN A 302 40.42 27.26 24.87
C ASN A 302 39.08 27.96 25.19
N LEU A 303 38.05 27.68 24.39
CA LEU A 303 36.69 28.18 24.57
C LEU A 303 35.82 27.29 25.46
N SER A 304 36.35 26.14 25.90
CA SER A 304 35.76 25.25 26.90
C SER A 304 36.39 25.48 28.26
#